data_AF-A0A842TPU7-F1
#
_entry.id   AF-A0A842TPU7-F1
#
_cell.length_a   1.000
_cell.length_b   1.000
_cell.length_c   1.000
_cell.angle_alpha   90.00
_cell.angle_beta   90.00
_cell.angle_gamma   90.00
#
_symmetry.space_group_name_H-M   'P 1'
#
loop_
_entity.id
_entity.type
_entity.pdbx_description
1 polymer ?
#
loop_
_entity_poly.entity_id
_entity_poly.type
_entity_poly.pdbx_seq_one_letter_code
_entity_poly.pdbx_strand_id
1 'polypeptide(L)'
;MQDIFSLFDLWLLIINIVILIILAILFWVKAFRKSEIESQKWFSFCLGFFMLCFSLTRLFFFFSDLYKEEIWIEMTYGFITLNFNFFWKLAALFGIGGLIFILFVLERYSVKITKYILTIIVTIGLILAIFFPVSPDLGFDARLMTYITVPLGVLGILSLYLYLMIKTPGEVRRKSLTAFIGILILFMGFMIDTALGQSLFGFDPGIIATILMIGGSIIFSIANLK
;
A
#
# COMPACT_ATOMS: atom_id res chain seq x y z
N MET A 1 -9.58 -18.65 -23.76
CA MET A 1 -8.91 -17.33 -23.82
C MET A 1 -8.98 -16.64 -22.45
N GLN A 2 -10.14 -16.64 -21.77
CA GLN A 2 -10.27 -16.21 -20.36
C GLN A 2 -9.28 -16.91 -19.40
N ASP A 3 -9.07 -18.23 -19.53
CA ASP A 3 -8.14 -18.98 -18.65
C ASP A 3 -6.66 -18.59 -18.81
N ILE A 4 -6.27 -18.09 -19.99
CA ILE A 4 -4.88 -17.64 -20.22
C ILE A 4 -4.66 -16.27 -19.58
N PHE A 5 -5.67 -15.38 -19.66
CA PHE A 5 -5.61 -14.07 -19.03
C PHE A 5 -5.61 -14.18 -17.51
N SER A 6 -6.40 -15.09 -16.92
CA SER A 6 -6.40 -15.31 -15.47
C SER A 6 -5.07 -15.88 -14.96
N LEU A 7 -4.47 -16.84 -15.67
CA LEU A 7 -3.14 -17.36 -15.32
C LEU A 7 -2.06 -16.28 -15.45
N PHE A 8 -2.10 -15.46 -16.49
CA PHE A 8 -1.14 -14.37 -16.67
C PHE A 8 -1.22 -13.33 -15.55
N ASP A 9 -2.43 -12.95 -15.15
CA ASP A 9 -2.66 -12.00 -14.06
C ASP A 9 -2.16 -12.55 -12.72
N LEU A 10 -2.39 -13.85 -12.44
CA LEU A 10 -1.83 -14.54 -11.28
C LEU A 10 -0.30 -14.45 -11.25
N TRP A 11 0.37 -14.73 -12.37
CA TRP A 11 1.84 -14.64 -12.44
C TRP A 11 2.33 -13.21 -12.21
N LEU A 12 1.65 -12.21 -12.77
CA LEU A 12 1.99 -10.79 -12.52
C LEU A 12 1.82 -10.41 -11.04
N LEU A 13 0.77 -10.90 -10.38
CA LEU A 13 0.56 -10.69 -8.96
C LEU A 13 1.69 -11.31 -8.13
N ILE A 14 2.10 -12.54 -8.42
CA ILE A 14 3.22 -13.21 -7.76
C ILE A 14 4.52 -12.42 -7.99
N ILE A 15 4.77 -11.98 -9.22
CA ILE A 15 5.94 -11.15 -9.54
C ILE A 15 5.92 -9.86 -8.72
N ASN A 16 4.77 -9.18 -8.59
CA ASN A 16 4.64 -7.97 -7.78
C ASN A 16 5.00 -8.23 -6.30
N ILE A 17 4.46 -9.30 -5.70
CA ILE A 17 4.79 -9.73 -4.33
C ILE A 17 6.30 -9.95 -4.19
N VAL A 18 6.91 -10.71 -5.10
CA VAL A 18 8.35 -11.00 -5.05
C VAL A 18 9.19 -9.73 -5.18
N ILE A 19 8.84 -8.82 -6.11
CA ILE A 19 9.53 -7.54 -6.28
C ILE A 19 9.45 -6.71 -5.00
N LEU A 20 8.27 -6.58 -4.38
CA LEU A 20 8.11 -5.84 -3.13
C LEU A 20 8.95 -6.43 -1.98
N ILE A 21 9.03 -7.76 -1.87
CA ILE A 21 9.90 -8.44 -0.90
C ILE A 21 11.38 -8.13 -1.18
N ILE A 22 11.82 -8.21 -2.44
CA ILE A 22 13.20 -7.88 -2.82
C ILE A 22 13.52 -6.42 -2.46
N LEU A 23 12.61 -5.48 -2.80
CA LEU A 23 12.78 -4.07 -2.46
C LEU A 23 12.84 -3.84 -0.94
N ALA A 24 12.02 -4.55 -0.16
CA ALA A 24 12.08 -4.52 1.30
C ALA A 24 13.46 -4.94 1.83
N ILE A 25 14.00 -6.05 1.32
CA ILE A 25 15.33 -6.54 1.67
C ILE A 25 16.41 -5.52 1.29
N LEU A 26 16.35 -4.92 0.09
CA LEU A 26 17.32 -3.90 -0.33
C LEU A 26 17.33 -2.68 0.60
N PHE A 27 16.16 -2.22 1.04
CA PHE A 27 16.04 -1.14 2.01
C PHE A 27 16.63 -1.49 3.37
N TRP A 28 16.42 -2.71 3.86
CA TRP A 28 17.04 -3.17 5.11
C TRP A 28 18.55 -3.35 4.99
N VAL A 29 19.05 -3.89 3.87
CA VAL A 29 20.49 -3.96 3.61
C VAL A 29 21.10 -2.56 3.64
N LYS A 30 20.44 -1.55 3.05
CA LYS A 30 20.87 -0.14 3.17
C LYS A 30 20.83 0.35 4.62
N ALA A 31 19.77 0.05 5.36
CA ALA A 31 19.62 0.47 6.76
C ALA A 31 20.72 -0.07 7.69
N PHE A 32 21.28 -1.25 7.41
CA PHE A 32 22.36 -1.84 8.20
C PHE A 32 23.77 -1.45 7.75
N ARG A 33 23.93 -0.59 6.73
CA ARG A 33 25.25 -0.08 6.33
C ARG A 33 25.83 0.83 7.41
N LYS A 34 27.08 0.56 7.82
CA LYS A 34 27.75 1.33 8.88
C LYS A 34 27.95 2.81 8.53
N SER A 35 28.12 3.13 7.24
CA SER A 35 28.39 4.48 6.74
C SER A 35 27.21 5.46 6.84
N GLU A 36 25.99 4.97 7.05
CA GLU A 36 24.78 5.80 7.01
C GLU A 36 24.53 6.51 8.36
N ILE A 37 23.99 7.73 8.27
CA ILE A 37 23.54 8.50 9.43
C ILE A 37 22.34 7.79 10.08
N GLU A 38 22.19 7.87 11.40
CA GLU A 38 21.13 7.17 12.14
C GLU A 38 19.71 7.47 11.59
N SER A 39 19.42 8.73 11.23
CA SER A 39 18.14 9.12 10.62
C SER A 39 17.89 8.44 9.28
N GLN A 40 18.92 8.27 8.45
CA GLN A 40 18.83 7.59 7.15
C GLN A 40 18.66 6.07 7.32
N LYS A 41 19.27 5.49 8.36
CA LYS A 41 19.07 4.08 8.73
C LYS A 41 17.62 3.81 9.09
N TRP A 42 17.06 4.61 10.02
CA TRP A 42 15.65 4.50 10.41
C TRP A 42 14.70 4.76 9.24
N PHE A 43 15.00 5.75 8.40
CA PHE A 43 14.24 6.01 7.17
C PHE A 43 14.20 4.79 6.25
N SER A 44 15.35 4.24 5.91
CA SER A 44 15.46 3.05 5.05
C SER A 44 14.77 1.84 5.69
N PHE A 45 14.89 1.68 7.01
CA PHE A 45 14.25 0.58 7.74
C PHE A 45 12.72 0.63 7.67
N CYS A 46 12.13 1.81 7.89
CA CYS A 46 10.68 2.02 7.75
C CYS A 46 10.20 1.86 6.31
N LEU A 47 11.00 2.25 5.30
CA LEU A 47 10.68 1.97 3.89
C LEU A 47 10.69 0.47 3.58
N GLY A 48 11.61 -0.29 4.18
CA GLY A 48 11.62 -1.75 4.08
C GLY A 48 10.34 -2.37 4.66
N PHE A 49 9.91 -1.89 5.83
CA PHE A 49 8.64 -2.31 6.42
C PHE A 49 7.43 -1.93 5.57
N PHE A 50 7.40 -0.71 5.01
CA PHE A 50 6.35 -0.30 4.09
C PHE A 50 6.23 -1.27 2.90
N MET A 51 7.34 -1.62 2.26
CA MET A 51 7.36 -2.56 1.13
C MET A 51 6.91 -3.97 1.52
N LEU A 52 7.37 -4.48 2.67
CA LEU A 52 6.93 -5.79 3.16
C LEU A 52 5.43 -5.78 3.49
N CYS A 53 4.96 -4.76 4.20
CA CYS A 53 3.55 -4.58 4.51
C CYS A 53 2.69 -4.58 3.24
N PHE A 54 3.11 -3.84 2.21
CA PHE A 54 2.37 -3.79 0.95
C PHE A 54 2.40 -5.12 0.18
N SER A 55 3.50 -5.87 0.27
CA SER A 55 3.57 -7.24 -0.24
C SER A 55 2.59 -8.17 0.47
N LEU A 56 2.50 -8.07 1.80
CA LEU A 56 1.55 -8.86 2.59
C LEU A 56 0.11 -8.46 2.27
N THR A 57 -0.18 -7.17 2.05
CA THR A 57 -1.48 -6.71 1.57
C THR A 57 -1.88 -7.39 0.27
N ARG A 58 -0.98 -7.49 -0.72
CA ARG A 58 -1.26 -8.21 -1.97
C ARG A 58 -1.50 -9.70 -1.74
N LEU A 59 -0.68 -10.33 -0.89
CA LEU A 59 -0.84 -11.73 -0.56
C LEU A 59 -2.20 -12.02 0.11
N PHE A 60 -2.62 -11.17 1.05
CA PHE A 60 -3.90 -11.33 1.73
C PHE A 60 -5.10 -10.97 0.87
N PHE A 61 -5.00 -10.00 -0.04
CA PHE A 61 -6.06 -9.79 -1.04
C PHE A 61 -6.18 -10.98 -1.99
N PHE A 62 -5.05 -11.54 -2.44
CA PHE A 62 -5.08 -12.76 -3.24
C PHE A 62 -5.80 -13.91 -2.50
N PHE A 63 -5.47 -14.16 -1.23
CA PHE A 63 -6.20 -15.15 -0.43
C PHE A 63 -7.68 -14.79 -0.26
N SER A 64 -8.01 -13.51 -0.05
CA SER A 64 -9.39 -13.05 0.05
C SER A 64 -10.18 -13.33 -1.23
N ASP A 65 -9.56 -13.16 -2.40
CA ASP A 65 -10.23 -13.38 -3.69
C ASP A 65 -10.47 -14.87 -3.98
N LEU A 66 -9.61 -15.78 -3.50
CA LEU A 66 -9.86 -17.23 -3.58
C LEU A 66 -11.18 -17.63 -2.88
N TYR A 67 -11.52 -16.97 -1.77
CA TYR A 67 -12.78 -17.21 -1.05
C TYR A 67 -13.96 -16.39 -1.58
N LYS A 68 -13.73 -15.49 -2.56
CA LYS A 68 -14.78 -14.68 -3.18
C LYS A 68 -15.56 -15.48 -4.23
N GLU A 69 -14.88 -16.36 -4.96
CA GLU A 69 -15.50 -17.18 -6.02
C GLU A 69 -16.37 -18.32 -5.46
N GLU A 70 -16.04 -18.85 -4.28
CA GLU A 70 -16.83 -19.91 -3.61
C GLU A 70 -18.21 -19.42 -3.10
N ILE A 71 -18.45 -18.10 -3.05
CA ILE A 71 -19.72 -17.50 -2.60
C ILE A 71 -20.89 -17.87 -3.54
N TRP A 72 -20.60 -18.22 -4.80
CA TRP A 72 -21.65 -18.48 -5.80
C TRP A 72 -22.17 -19.92 -5.81
N ILE A 73 -21.52 -20.88 -5.15
CA ILE A 73 -21.82 -22.30 -5.40
C ILE A 73 -22.48 -23.06 -4.23
N GLU A 74 -22.34 -22.70 -2.95
CA GLU A 74 -23.03 -23.48 -1.90
C GLU A 74 -23.57 -22.67 -0.73
N MET A 75 -24.72 -23.12 -0.23
CA MET A 75 -25.45 -22.68 0.97
C MET A 75 -24.68 -22.91 2.29
N THR A 76 -23.36 -22.68 2.31
CA THR A 76 -22.51 -22.70 3.50
C THR A 76 -22.09 -21.25 3.83
N TYR A 77 -23.09 -20.37 3.93
CA TYR A 77 -22.95 -18.90 4.00
C TYR A 77 -22.11 -18.37 5.20
N GLY A 78 -21.84 -19.18 6.22
CA GLY A 78 -21.10 -18.74 7.42
C GLY A 78 -19.58 -18.81 7.30
N PHE A 79 -19.02 -19.90 6.75
CA PHE A 79 -17.57 -20.17 6.81
C PHE A 79 -16.77 -19.41 5.75
N ILE A 80 -17.27 -19.37 4.52
CA ILE A 80 -16.62 -18.68 3.38
C ILE A 80 -16.58 -17.17 3.62
N THR A 81 -17.71 -16.59 4.05
CA THR A 81 -17.82 -15.15 4.38
C THR A 81 -16.89 -14.75 5.53
N LEU A 82 -16.70 -15.62 6.52
CA LEU A 82 -15.82 -15.36 7.65
C LEU A 82 -14.34 -15.34 7.22
N ASN A 83 -13.91 -16.28 6.38
CA ASN A 83 -12.55 -16.33 5.86
C ASN A 83 -12.26 -15.15 4.92
N PHE A 84 -13.18 -14.82 4.00
CA PHE A 84 -13.06 -13.62 3.16
C PHE A 84 -12.84 -12.37 4.01
N ASN A 85 -13.72 -12.12 4.98
CA ASN A 85 -13.64 -10.93 5.83
C ASN A 85 -12.36 -10.90 6.68
N PHE A 86 -11.90 -12.06 7.15
CA PHE A 86 -10.66 -12.18 7.90
C PHE A 86 -9.44 -11.80 7.05
N PHE A 87 -9.27 -12.40 5.88
CA PHE A 87 -8.14 -12.08 4.99
C PHE A 87 -8.20 -10.64 4.47
N TRP A 88 -9.39 -10.14 4.15
CA TRP A 88 -9.58 -8.74 3.78
C TRP A 88 -9.15 -7.78 4.89
N LYS A 89 -9.52 -8.05 6.16
CA LYS A 89 -9.09 -7.25 7.31
C LYS A 89 -7.59 -7.32 7.54
N LEU A 90 -6.96 -8.48 7.33
CA LEU A 90 -5.50 -8.59 7.35
C LEU A 90 -4.87 -7.75 6.23
N ALA A 91 -5.41 -7.79 5.01
CA ALA A 91 -4.92 -6.97 3.91
C ALA A 91 -4.99 -5.46 4.26
N ALA A 92 -6.11 -5.01 4.85
CA ALA A 92 -6.27 -3.64 5.34
C ALA A 92 -5.30 -3.30 6.49
N LEU A 93 -5.08 -4.22 7.43
CA LEU A 93 -4.13 -4.06 8.54
C LEU A 93 -2.73 -3.78 8.02
N PHE A 94 -2.23 -4.63 7.11
CA PHE A 94 -0.91 -4.47 6.54
C PHE A 94 -0.85 -3.27 5.59
N GLY A 95 -1.93 -2.98 4.86
CA GLY A 95 -1.95 -1.88 3.88
C GLY A 95 -1.85 -0.53 4.56
N ILE A 96 -2.71 -0.29 5.54
CA ILE A 96 -2.69 0.94 6.33
C ILE A 96 -1.47 0.96 7.27
N GLY A 97 -1.09 -0.18 7.84
CA GLY A 97 0.12 -0.31 8.66
C GLY A 97 1.39 0.12 7.92
N GLY A 98 1.54 -0.25 6.65
CA GLY A 98 2.62 0.22 5.79
C GLY A 98 2.63 1.75 5.66
N LEU A 99 1.47 2.37 5.42
CA LEU A 99 1.32 3.83 5.33
C LEU A 99 1.74 4.53 6.63
N ILE A 100 1.41 3.95 7.79
CA ILE A 100 1.79 4.49 9.10
C ILE A 100 3.32 4.54 9.23
N PHE A 101 4.05 3.48 8.84
CA PHE A 101 5.52 3.48 8.93
C PHE A 101 6.18 4.58 8.09
N ILE A 102 5.74 4.76 6.85
CA ILE A 102 6.31 5.79 5.97
C ILE A 102 5.91 7.21 6.42
N LEU A 103 4.68 7.42 6.88
CA LEU A 103 4.26 8.71 7.44
C LEU A 103 5.05 9.04 8.71
N PHE A 104 5.15 8.09 9.64
CA PHE A 104 5.88 8.26 10.89
C PHE A 104 7.32 8.71 10.64
N VAL A 105 8.01 8.05 9.70
CA VAL A 105 9.41 8.33 9.44
C VAL A 105 9.61 9.68 8.73
N LEU A 106 8.69 10.05 7.81
CA LEU A 106 8.70 11.36 7.16
C LEU A 106 8.40 12.49 8.15
N GLU A 107 7.40 12.35 9.02
CA GLU A 107 7.06 13.36 10.03
C GLU A 107 8.15 13.49 11.11
N ARG A 108 8.78 12.38 11.51
CA ARG A 108 9.85 12.39 12.52
C ARG A 108 11.15 13.01 12.02
N TYR A 109 11.60 12.61 10.83
CA TYR A 109 12.96 12.91 10.36
C TYR A 109 13.01 13.94 9.24
N SER A 110 11.93 14.14 8.48
CA SER A 110 11.93 15.01 7.29
C SER A 110 11.09 16.28 7.46
N VAL A 111 9.92 16.21 8.10
CA VAL A 111 8.96 17.32 8.22
C VAL A 111 8.45 17.45 9.65
N LYS A 112 9.18 18.22 10.47
CA LYS A 112 8.85 18.41 11.90
C LYS A 112 7.60 19.27 12.18
N ILE A 113 6.99 19.86 11.16
CA ILE A 113 5.87 20.81 11.30
C ILE A 113 4.59 20.09 11.73
N THR A 114 4.31 18.92 11.14
CA THR A 114 3.05 18.21 11.34
C THR A 114 2.99 17.43 12.64
N LYS A 115 4.11 17.28 13.38
CA LYS A 115 4.17 16.67 14.72
C LYS A 115 3.36 15.36 14.87
N TYR A 116 3.48 14.45 13.90
CA TYR A 116 2.78 13.16 13.87
C TYR A 116 1.27 13.21 13.63
N ILE A 117 0.69 14.37 13.29
CA ILE A 117 -0.76 14.51 13.07
C ILE A 117 -1.25 13.54 11.99
N LEU A 118 -0.52 13.42 10.86
CA LEU A 118 -0.93 12.53 9.78
C LEU A 118 -0.83 11.07 10.19
N THR A 119 0.26 10.69 10.87
CA THR A 119 0.44 9.34 11.42
C THR A 119 -0.69 8.98 12.39
N ILE A 120 -1.07 9.89 13.29
CA ILE A 120 -2.17 9.68 14.26
C ILE A 120 -3.50 9.50 13.53
N ILE A 121 -3.83 10.36 12.56
CA ILE A 121 -5.08 10.26 11.78
C ILE A 121 -5.17 8.89 11.08
N VAL A 122 -4.10 8.47 10.41
CA VAL A 122 -4.07 7.17 9.71
C VAL A 122 -4.11 5.99 10.70
N THR A 123 -3.52 6.14 11.88
CA THR A 123 -3.59 5.13 12.95
C THR A 123 -5.02 4.98 13.49
N ILE A 124 -5.74 6.09 13.69
CA ILE A 124 -7.16 6.04 14.08
C ILE A 124 -7.97 5.34 12.96
N GLY A 125 -7.73 5.69 11.70
CA GLY A 125 -8.37 5.05 10.56
C GLY A 125 -8.11 3.53 10.49
N LEU A 126 -6.88 3.09 10.81
CA LEU A 126 -6.56 1.66 10.94
C LEU A 126 -7.38 1.00 12.06
N ILE A 127 -7.44 1.60 13.25
CA ILE A 127 -8.21 1.07 14.38
C ILE A 127 -9.68 0.91 13.95
N LEU A 128 -10.26 1.94 13.33
CA LEU A 128 -11.64 1.89 12.84
C LEU A 128 -11.82 0.76 11.80
N ALA A 129 -10.92 0.62 10.82
CA ALA A 129 -11.01 -0.43 9.80
C ALA A 129 -10.93 -1.86 10.37
N ILE A 130 -10.20 -2.07 11.47
CA ILE A 130 -10.07 -3.41 12.08
C ILE A 130 -11.23 -3.73 13.01
N PHE A 131 -11.62 -2.79 13.86
CA PHE A 131 -12.61 -3.03 14.91
C PHE A 131 -14.05 -2.87 14.45
N PHE A 132 -14.32 -2.13 13.37
CA PHE A 132 -15.68 -2.05 12.83
C PHE A 132 -16.08 -3.36 12.15
N PRO A 133 -17.36 -3.74 12.21
CA PRO A 133 -17.87 -4.90 11.50
C PRO A 133 -17.82 -4.69 9.98
N VAL A 134 -17.67 -5.78 9.23
CA VAL A 134 -17.92 -5.79 7.79
C VAL A 134 -19.37 -6.23 7.65
N SER A 135 -20.29 -5.27 7.54
CA SER A 135 -21.72 -5.52 7.37
C SER A 135 -22.24 -4.72 6.18
N PRO A 136 -22.88 -5.37 5.19
CA PRO A 136 -23.45 -4.66 4.04
C PRO A 136 -24.67 -3.79 4.41
N ASP A 137 -25.30 -4.02 5.56
CA ASP A 137 -26.56 -3.36 5.94
C ASP A 137 -26.36 -2.06 6.73
N LEU A 138 -25.18 -1.87 7.31
CA LEU A 138 -24.81 -0.65 8.03
C LEU A 138 -24.04 0.23 7.05
N GLY A 139 -24.58 1.40 6.71
CA GLY A 139 -23.91 2.40 5.83
C GLY A 139 -22.56 2.94 6.34
N PHE A 140 -22.03 2.36 7.42
CA PHE A 140 -20.69 2.55 7.97
C PHE A 140 -20.08 1.17 8.22
N ASP A 141 -19.31 0.67 7.26
CA ASP A 141 -18.58 -0.60 7.37
C ASP A 141 -17.05 -0.40 7.40
N ALA A 142 -16.32 -1.46 7.77
CA ALA A 142 -14.86 -1.44 7.77
C ALA A 142 -14.24 -1.11 6.40
N ARG A 143 -14.93 -1.42 5.29
CA ARG A 143 -14.45 -1.13 3.93
C ARG A 143 -14.46 0.36 3.63
N LEU A 144 -15.52 1.05 4.03
CA LEU A 144 -15.62 2.51 3.94
C LEU A 144 -14.47 3.19 4.70
N MET A 145 -14.14 2.69 5.89
CA MET A 145 -12.99 3.20 6.67
C MET A 145 -11.67 3.07 5.90
N THR A 146 -11.44 1.93 5.24
CA THR A 146 -10.26 1.74 4.39
C THR A 146 -10.28 2.65 3.16
N TYR A 147 -11.42 2.80 2.49
CA TYR A 147 -11.58 3.68 1.33
C TYR A 147 -11.39 5.16 1.64
N ILE A 148 -11.57 5.57 2.90
CA ILE A 148 -11.26 6.94 3.34
C ILE A 148 -9.79 7.03 3.82
N THR A 149 -9.38 6.10 4.67
CA THR A 149 -8.07 6.15 5.35
C THR A 149 -6.90 6.00 4.38
N VAL A 150 -7.00 5.08 3.41
CA VAL A 150 -5.89 4.85 2.47
C VAL A 150 -5.63 6.08 1.60
N PRO A 151 -6.61 6.68 0.90
CA PRO A 151 -6.39 7.92 0.15
C PRO A 151 -5.87 9.06 1.02
N LEU A 152 -6.38 9.23 2.24
CA LEU A 152 -5.87 10.25 3.18
C LEU A 152 -4.40 10.01 3.54
N GLY A 153 -4.01 8.77 3.83
CA GLY A 153 -2.62 8.43 4.11
C GLY A 153 -1.70 8.69 2.92
N VAL A 154 -2.13 8.31 1.72
CA VAL A 154 -1.39 8.56 0.46
C VAL A 154 -1.24 10.05 0.19
N LEU A 155 -2.33 10.83 0.30
CA LEU A 155 -2.29 12.28 0.15
C LEU A 155 -1.37 12.93 1.19
N GLY A 156 -1.35 12.41 2.42
CA GLY A 156 -0.40 12.80 3.45
C GLY A 156 1.05 12.60 3.00
N ILE A 157 1.39 11.41 2.53
CA ILE A 157 2.75 11.09 2.04
C ILE A 157 3.12 12.00 0.86
N LEU A 158 2.23 12.14 -0.13
CA LEU A 158 2.45 12.99 -1.30
C LEU A 158 2.67 14.45 -0.90
N SER A 159 1.91 14.96 0.07
CA SER A 159 2.05 16.32 0.60
C SER A 159 3.40 16.53 1.29
N LEU A 160 3.88 15.53 2.04
CA LEU A 160 5.20 15.58 2.68
C LEU A 160 6.34 15.56 1.65
N TYR A 161 6.26 14.74 0.60
CA TYR A 161 7.25 14.75 -0.49
C TYR A 161 7.20 16.05 -1.30
N LEU A 162 6.01 16.60 -1.55
CA LEU A 162 5.85 17.89 -2.19
C LEU A 162 6.50 19.01 -1.36
N TYR A 163 6.29 18.99 -0.03
CA TYR A 163 6.94 19.90 0.89
C TYR A 163 8.48 19.80 0.80
N LEU A 164 9.04 18.58 0.82
CA LEU A 164 10.49 18.38 0.69
C LEU A 164 11.02 18.91 -0.65
N MET A 165 10.27 18.70 -1.74
CA MET A 165 10.62 19.23 -3.07
C MET A 165 10.61 20.77 -3.11
N ILE A 166 9.74 21.43 -2.36
CA ILE A 166 9.69 22.91 -2.32
C ILE A 166 10.80 23.47 -1.42
N LYS A 167 11.13 22.79 -0.32
CA LYS A 167 12.03 23.32 0.71
C LYS A 167 13.50 22.95 0.54
N THR A 168 13.81 21.90 -0.21
CA THR A 168 15.19 21.44 -0.39
C THR A 168 15.72 21.76 -1.79
N PRO A 169 16.97 22.23 -1.94
CA PRO A 169 17.59 22.43 -3.25
C PRO A 169 18.35 21.19 -3.74
N GLY A 170 18.75 21.22 -5.02
CA GLY A 170 19.72 20.29 -5.59
C GLY A 170 19.26 18.84 -5.70
N GLU A 171 20.12 17.91 -5.31
CA GLU A 171 19.90 16.47 -5.49
C GLU A 171 18.73 15.95 -4.66
N VAL A 172 18.55 16.45 -3.43
CA VAL A 172 17.44 16.06 -2.54
C VAL A 172 16.10 16.36 -3.20
N ARG A 173 15.97 17.53 -3.85
CA ARG A 173 14.78 17.91 -4.60
C ARG A 173 14.41 16.91 -5.68
N ARG A 174 15.40 16.49 -6.47
CA ARG A 174 15.22 15.53 -7.57
C ARG A 174 14.83 14.16 -7.05
N LYS A 175 15.44 13.71 -5.94
CA LYS A 175 15.07 12.45 -5.27
C LYS A 175 13.63 12.52 -4.76
N SER A 176 13.24 13.60 -4.09
CA SER A 176 11.86 13.80 -3.62
C SER A 176 10.83 13.83 -4.75
N LEU A 177 11.14 14.49 -5.89
CA LEU A 177 10.26 14.49 -7.06
C LEU A 177 10.11 13.08 -7.65
N THR A 178 11.21 12.35 -7.79
CA THR A 178 11.16 10.97 -8.31
C THR A 178 10.36 10.05 -7.38
N ALA A 179 10.56 10.18 -6.07
CA ALA A 179 9.81 9.45 -5.06
C ALA A 179 8.32 9.79 -5.09
N PHE A 180 7.97 11.08 -5.24
CA PHE A 180 6.60 11.54 -5.39
C PHE A 180 5.91 10.88 -6.60
N ILE A 181 6.55 10.90 -7.76
CA ILE A 181 6.03 10.27 -8.98
C ILE A 181 5.87 8.76 -8.79
N GLY A 182 6.84 8.09 -8.18
CA GLY A 182 6.77 6.65 -7.90
C GLY A 182 5.60 6.28 -6.98
N ILE A 183 5.39 7.02 -5.90
CA ILE A 183 4.23 6.83 -4.99
C ILE A 183 2.93 7.08 -5.73
N LEU A 184 2.85 8.15 -6.52
CA LEU A 184 1.63 8.48 -7.28
C LEU A 184 1.25 7.35 -8.25
N ILE A 185 2.21 6.82 -9.01
CA ILE A 185 1.99 5.69 -9.93
C ILE A 185 1.61 4.42 -9.16
N LEU A 186 2.31 4.11 -8.07
CA LEU A 186 2.03 2.94 -7.22
C LEU A 186 0.58 2.96 -6.71
N PHE A 187 0.14 4.08 -6.15
CA PHE A 187 -1.19 4.20 -5.58
C PHE A 187 -2.29 4.39 -6.61
N MET A 188 -2.00 4.94 -7.79
CA MET A 188 -2.92 4.87 -8.92
C MET A 188 -3.20 3.41 -9.29
N GLY A 189 -2.16 2.59 -9.44
CA GLY A 189 -2.33 1.15 -9.68
C GLY A 189 -3.17 0.48 -8.59
N PHE A 190 -2.86 0.74 -7.32
CA PHE A 190 -3.61 0.19 -6.19
C PHE A 190 -5.09 0.63 -6.17
N MET A 191 -5.40 1.91 -6.45
CA MET A 191 -6.77 2.43 -6.45
C MET A 191 -7.60 1.86 -7.60
N ILE A 192 -6.98 1.71 -8.77
CA ILE A 192 -7.60 1.12 -9.97
C ILE A 192 -8.03 -0.34 -9.70
N ASP A 193 -7.25 -1.07 -8.91
CA ASP A 193 -7.52 -2.47 -8.53
C ASP A 193 -8.64 -2.64 -7.49
N THR A 194 -9.09 -1.55 -6.86
CA THR A 194 -10.18 -1.64 -5.88
C THR A 194 -11.54 -1.80 -6.56
N ALA A 195 -12.52 -2.34 -5.84
CA ALA A 195 -13.91 -2.42 -6.32
C ALA A 195 -14.47 -1.05 -6.77
N LEU A 196 -14.05 0.04 -6.12
CA LEU A 196 -14.42 1.41 -6.52
C LEU A 196 -13.70 1.85 -7.80
N GLY A 197 -12.46 1.41 -8.02
CA GLY A 197 -11.76 1.61 -9.29
C GLY A 197 -12.44 0.88 -10.44
N GLN A 198 -12.68 -0.42 -10.27
CA GLN A 198 -13.33 -1.27 -11.28
C GLN A 198 -14.70 -0.73 -11.70
N SER A 199 -15.50 -0.20 -10.76
CA SER A 199 -16.82 0.36 -11.08
C SER A 199 -16.75 1.65 -11.91
N LEU A 200 -15.67 2.43 -11.79
CA LEU A 200 -15.46 3.65 -12.57
C LEU A 200 -14.98 3.35 -14.01
N PHE A 201 -14.17 2.31 -14.20
CA PHE A 201 -13.63 1.95 -15.52
C PHE A 201 -14.55 1.02 -16.32
N GLY A 202 -15.44 0.28 -15.67
CA GLY A 202 -16.41 -0.60 -16.34
C GLY A 202 -15.80 -1.89 -16.91
N PHE A 203 -14.54 -2.19 -16.59
CA PHE A 203 -13.84 -3.44 -16.88
C PHE A 203 -12.84 -3.74 -15.75
N ASP A 204 -12.33 -4.97 -15.67
CA ASP A 204 -11.29 -5.34 -14.70
C ASP A 204 -9.89 -4.94 -15.23
N PRO A 205 -9.22 -3.95 -14.61
CA PRO A 205 -7.93 -3.44 -15.03
C PRO A 205 -6.76 -4.16 -14.36
N GLY A 206 -6.94 -5.34 -13.75
CA GLY A 206 -5.94 -6.03 -12.89
C GLY A 206 -4.50 -6.05 -13.42
N ILE A 207 -4.31 -6.34 -14.72
CA ILE A 207 -2.99 -6.31 -15.37
C ILE A 207 -2.37 -4.90 -15.34
N ILE A 208 -3.14 -3.88 -15.72
CA ILE A 208 -2.68 -2.48 -15.75
C ILE A 208 -2.38 -2.00 -14.34
N ALA A 209 -3.26 -2.32 -13.39
CA ALA A 209 -3.06 -2.01 -11.98
C ALA A 209 -1.74 -2.60 -11.46
N THR A 210 -1.51 -3.89 -11.70
CA THR A 210 -0.30 -4.59 -11.26
C THR A 210 0.97 -4.03 -11.90
N ILE A 211 0.94 -3.71 -13.20
CA ILE A 211 2.08 -3.07 -13.89
C ILE A 211 2.38 -1.68 -13.30
N LEU A 212 1.37 -0.87 -13.03
CA LEU A 212 1.54 0.43 -12.38
C LEU A 212 2.12 0.28 -10.97
N MET A 213 1.65 -0.70 -10.20
CA MET A 213 2.19 -0.96 -8.86
C MET A 213 3.67 -1.37 -8.90
N ILE A 214 4.05 -2.27 -9.82
CA ILE A 214 5.45 -2.67 -10.01
C ILE A 214 6.30 -1.47 -10.45
N GLY A 215 5.87 -0.73 -11.49
CA GLY A 215 6.60 0.42 -12.00
C GLY A 215 6.77 1.52 -10.93
N GLY A 216 5.69 1.85 -10.22
CA GLY A 216 5.68 2.84 -9.16
C GLY A 216 6.59 2.47 -7.98
N SER A 217 6.54 1.21 -7.53
CA SER A 217 7.40 0.72 -6.43
C SER A 217 8.89 0.73 -6.81
N ILE A 218 9.23 0.38 -8.06
CA ILE A 218 10.61 0.44 -8.58
C ILE A 218 11.09 1.91 -8.65
N ILE A 219 10.32 2.80 -9.25
CA ILE A 219 10.67 4.24 -9.37
C ILE A 219 10.88 4.85 -7.98
N PHE A 220 9.95 4.59 -7.06
CA PHE A 220 10.05 5.04 -5.69
C PHE A 220 11.30 4.49 -4.99
N SER A 221 11.64 3.22 -5.21
CA SER A 221 12.81 2.59 -4.59
C SER A 221 14.12 3.14 -5.13
N ILE A 222 14.22 3.35 -6.44
CA ILE A 222 15.41 3.95 -7.07
C ILE A 222 15.70 5.34 -6.49
N ALA A 223 14.66 6.13 -6.25
CA ALA A 223 14.79 7.47 -5.69
C ALA A 223 15.38 7.48 -4.26
N ASN A 224 15.04 6.46 -3.46
CA ASN A 224 15.40 6.39 -2.04
C ASN A 224 16.61 5.49 -1.73
N LEU A 225 16.98 4.59 -2.65
CA LEU A 225 18.18 3.75 -2.52
C LEU A 225 19.47 4.47 -2.92
N LYS A 226 19.40 5.41 -3.87
CA LYS A 226 20.50 6.29 -4.26
C LYS A 226 20.80 7.35 -3.20
#